data_AF-A0A7W1Q9I5-F1
#
_entry.id   AF-A0A7W1Q9I5-F1
#
_cell.length_a   1.000
_cell.length_b   1.000
_cell.length_c   1.000
_cell.angle_alpha   90.00
_cell.angle_beta   90.00
_cell.angle_gamma   90.00
#
_symmetry.space_group_name_H-M   'P 1'
#
loop_
_entity.id
_entity.type
_entity.pdbx_description
1 polymer ?
#
loop_
_entity_poly.entity_id
_entity_poly.type
_entity_poly.pdbx_seq_one_letter_code
_entity_poly.pdbx_strand_id
1 'polypeptide(L)'
;MNEIQLRDRLFDLFPPETTADWEDVLRRAKKPPARRFHRLTLLVAVALLVVLTIGSALALSGRLGGLFHGTPVNDLTPRERFQLSEFDMSGKVRLVATRNSTAFYVIRRKDGRICYSIGRVRGKNLTPFQRETQTRFGSTGCIDPRVFPSKAVPVLDFSYYSFKPGDSEQRLAGLQGFAADPVARVGVIGRDNRIVFSVPVEDNVYTAGRKGIAGGRGLVALDKDRVLWVQCNSGAPGVNHSRGCGKYKNSPPPNLPPPNLPPAKPKPTAPSKPLGPVVAQHGARDGVSVVIRGSQITANFANISPKKRQLLVFKDGRIVLGCFKLVTVGRRLTSSGTYFTKRFTTIIRLRWPTAPFDGCTTMGRYGHTWNDAHGTHDTVEIPLTSRGRRFLAERATARDIAWLARARVFREIRYGLLSFDSKAASERLGDHTVPLEIPNSTPPKGKLGIWIGGSRRIVLAERTTSGRRLYLDIRGGHIYRTNLIGLTQVL
;
A
#
# COMPACT_ATOMS: atom_id res chain seq x y z
N MET A 1 1.72 -42.26 -1.86
CA MET A 1 2.72 -42.84 -0.95
C MET A 1 2.54 -42.20 0.41
N ASN A 2 2.15 -42.97 1.44
CA ASN A 2 1.93 -42.42 2.78
C ASN A 2 3.25 -42.32 3.57
N GLU A 3 3.22 -41.62 4.71
CA GLU A 3 4.41 -41.35 5.53
C GLU A 3 5.12 -42.61 6.03
N ILE A 4 4.36 -43.70 6.22
CA ILE A 4 4.88 -45.02 6.62
C ILE A 4 5.68 -45.64 5.47
N GLN A 5 5.16 -45.59 4.24
CA GLN A 5 5.86 -46.08 3.04
C GLN A 5 7.14 -45.30 2.70
N LEU A 6 7.21 -44.01 3.08
CA LEU A 6 8.42 -43.21 2.92
C LEU A 6 9.48 -43.59 3.97
N ARG A 7 9.05 -43.87 5.21
CA ARG A 7 9.94 -44.29 6.30
C ARG A 7 10.59 -45.64 6.00
N ASP A 8 9.80 -46.61 5.54
CA ASP A 8 10.30 -47.97 5.31
C ASP A 8 11.30 -47.99 4.12
N ARG A 9 11.03 -47.22 3.05
CA ARG A 9 11.99 -47.06 1.94
C ARG A 9 13.26 -46.30 2.32
N LEU A 10 13.22 -45.42 3.31
CA LEU A 10 14.40 -44.74 3.83
C LEU A 10 15.29 -45.69 4.65
N PHE A 11 14.69 -46.67 5.34
CA PHE A 11 15.44 -47.71 6.04
C PHE A 11 16.13 -48.68 5.07
N ASP A 12 15.52 -48.99 3.93
CA ASP A 12 16.14 -49.82 2.89
C ASP A 12 17.31 -49.11 2.18
N LEU A 13 17.30 -47.77 2.13
CA LEU A 13 18.34 -46.97 1.48
C LEU A 13 19.55 -46.69 2.40
N PHE A 14 19.40 -46.88 3.71
CA PHE A 14 20.45 -46.65 4.71
C PHE A 14 20.40 -47.73 5.80
N PRO A 15 20.75 -48.99 5.49
CA PRO A 15 20.87 -50.00 6.53
C PRO A 15 21.96 -49.55 7.52
N PRO A 16 21.70 -49.55 8.84
CA PRO A 16 22.71 -49.16 9.83
C PRO A 16 23.90 -50.13 9.76
N GLU A 17 25.10 -49.58 9.55
CA GLU A 17 26.30 -50.32 9.19
C GLU A 17 26.92 -51.17 10.31
N THR A 18 26.32 -51.29 11.49
CA THR A 18 26.47 -52.45 12.40
C THR A 18 25.70 -52.22 13.70
N THR A 19 25.17 -53.30 14.27
CA THR A 19 24.56 -53.36 15.61
C THR A 19 25.55 -53.09 16.75
N ALA A 20 26.86 -53.06 16.46
CA ALA A 20 27.93 -52.93 17.45
C ALA A 20 28.05 -51.52 18.07
N ASP A 21 27.78 -50.45 17.31
CA ASP A 21 27.93 -49.07 17.80
C ASP A 21 26.80 -48.66 18.75
N TRP A 22 25.60 -49.21 18.58
CA TRP A 22 24.46 -48.89 19.44
C TRP A 22 24.59 -49.50 20.84
N GLU A 23 25.20 -50.69 20.93
CA GLU A 23 25.44 -51.35 22.22
C GLU A 23 26.52 -50.64 23.05
N ASP A 24 27.52 -50.01 22.42
CA ASP A 24 28.53 -49.21 23.13
C ASP A 24 27.93 -47.93 23.73
N VAL A 25 27.03 -47.27 23.00
CA VAL A 25 26.28 -46.10 23.50
C VAL A 25 25.43 -46.47 24.73
N LEU A 26 24.72 -47.61 24.68
CA LEU A 26 23.91 -48.09 25.80
C LEU A 26 24.75 -48.54 27.01
N ARG A 27 25.98 -49.03 26.77
CA ARG A 27 26.92 -49.44 27.82
C ARG A 27 27.51 -48.25 28.57
N ARG A 28 27.83 -47.15 27.87
CA ARG A 28 28.32 -45.90 28.47
C ARG A 28 27.23 -45.14 29.25
N ALA A 29 25.95 -45.39 28.95
CA ALA A 29 24.83 -44.78 29.64
C ALA A 29 24.53 -45.37 31.04
N LYS A 30 25.10 -46.53 31.40
CA LYS A 30 24.92 -47.15 32.73
C LYS A 30 26.06 -46.79 33.67
N LYS A 31 26.01 -45.59 34.27
CA LYS A 31 26.78 -45.28 35.50
C LYS A 31 25.99 -45.67 36.76
N PRO A 32 26.64 -46.28 37.78
CA PRO A 32 25.98 -46.73 39.00
C PRO A 32 25.50 -45.55 39.88
N PRO A 33 24.43 -45.73 40.69
CA PRO A 33 23.81 -44.65 41.42
C PRO A 33 24.49 -44.44 42.78
N ALA A 34 25.20 -43.32 42.94
CA ALA A 34 25.41 -42.72 44.25
C ALA A 34 24.53 -41.45 44.35
N ARG A 35 23.83 -41.30 45.49
CA ARG A 35 23.00 -40.15 45.93
C ARG A 35 21.56 -40.09 45.40
N ARG A 36 20.69 -40.89 46.04
CA ARG A 36 19.21 -40.83 45.95
C ARG A 36 18.59 -39.48 46.41
N PHE A 37 19.34 -38.59 47.08
CA PHE A 37 18.78 -37.33 47.60
C PHE A 37 18.83 -36.12 46.66
N HIS A 38 19.57 -36.16 45.54
CA HIS A 38 19.60 -35.04 44.57
C HIS A 38 18.66 -35.21 43.37
N ARG A 39 18.18 -36.42 43.10
CA ARG A 39 17.26 -36.67 41.98
C ARG A 39 15.86 -36.12 42.24
N LEU A 40 15.38 -36.16 43.48
CA LEU A 40 14.06 -35.63 43.81
C LEU A 40 14.05 -34.09 43.68
N THR A 41 15.10 -33.42 44.17
CA THR A 41 15.24 -31.96 44.09
C THR A 41 15.38 -31.48 42.64
N LEU A 42 16.16 -32.19 41.82
CA LEU A 42 16.30 -31.85 40.40
C LEU A 42 14.99 -32.07 39.62
N LEU A 43 14.26 -33.16 39.89
CA LEU A 43 12.98 -33.42 39.22
C LEU A 43 11.91 -32.40 39.63
N VAL A 44 11.86 -32.00 40.90
CA VAL A 44 10.97 -30.94 41.37
C VAL A 44 11.35 -29.58 40.78
N ALA A 45 12.65 -29.26 40.72
CA ALA A 45 13.12 -28.02 40.10
C ALA A 45 12.83 -27.96 38.60
N VAL A 46 13.06 -29.06 37.86
CA VAL A 46 12.74 -29.15 36.42
C VAL A 46 11.23 -29.10 36.19
N ALA A 47 10.43 -29.79 37.01
CA ALA A 47 8.97 -29.71 36.92
C ALA A 47 8.47 -28.28 37.20
N LEU A 48 9.02 -27.59 38.21
CA LEU A 48 8.71 -26.18 38.48
C LEU A 48 9.13 -25.27 37.33
N LEU A 49 10.30 -25.50 36.73
CA LEU A 49 10.77 -24.72 35.58
C LEU A 49 9.91 -24.96 34.33
N VAL A 50 9.47 -26.19 34.10
CA VAL A 50 8.54 -26.57 33.03
C VAL A 50 7.15 -25.96 33.28
N VAL A 51 6.64 -25.99 34.51
CA VAL A 51 5.36 -25.35 34.88
C VAL A 51 5.44 -23.82 34.77
N LEU A 52 6.54 -23.20 35.19
CA LEU A 52 6.75 -21.75 35.08
C LEU A 52 6.94 -21.31 33.62
N THR A 53 7.64 -22.09 32.80
CA THR A 53 7.83 -21.78 31.37
C THR A 53 6.56 -22.02 30.55
N ILE A 54 5.85 -23.13 30.78
CA ILE A 54 4.57 -23.42 30.11
C ILE A 54 3.47 -22.45 30.59
N GLY A 55 3.41 -22.16 31.89
CA GLY A 55 2.45 -21.22 32.47
C GLY A 55 2.65 -19.78 31.97
N SER A 56 3.90 -19.32 31.83
CA SER A 56 4.22 -17.99 31.30
C SER A 56 3.93 -17.87 29.80
N ALA A 57 4.17 -18.93 29.03
CA ALA A 57 3.85 -18.97 27.61
C ALA A 57 2.34 -18.96 27.35
N LEU A 58 1.56 -19.70 28.16
CA LEU A 58 0.10 -19.77 28.04
C LEU A 58 -0.61 -18.49 28.54
N ALA A 59 -0.08 -17.82 29.56
CA ALA A 59 -0.62 -16.54 30.03
C ALA A 59 -0.45 -15.39 29.01
N LEU A 60 0.60 -15.45 28.18
CA LEU A 60 0.83 -14.52 27.08
C LEU A 60 0.10 -14.92 25.79
N SER A 61 -0.06 -16.22 25.51
CA SER A 61 -0.79 -16.69 24.32
C SER A 61 -2.31 -16.60 24.46
N GLY A 62 -2.84 -16.76 25.67
CA GLY A 62 -4.29 -16.80 25.95
C GLY A 62 -5.00 -15.48 25.66
N ARG A 63 -4.29 -14.36 25.59
CA ARG A 63 -4.89 -13.05 25.35
C ARG A 63 -4.82 -12.60 23.89
N LEU A 64 -3.67 -12.78 23.24
CA LEU A 64 -3.47 -12.44 21.82
C LEU A 64 -4.40 -13.23 20.86
N GLY A 65 -5.00 -14.33 21.33
CA GLY A 65 -5.89 -15.18 20.55
C GLY A 65 -7.09 -14.44 19.95
N GLY A 66 -7.69 -13.48 20.68
CA GLY A 66 -8.95 -12.83 20.28
C GLY A 66 -8.92 -12.23 18.86
N LEU A 67 -7.80 -11.62 18.48
CA LEU A 67 -7.61 -11.01 17.16
C LEU A 67 -7.67 -12.03 16.00
N PHE A 68 -7.38 -13.31 16.27
CA PHE A 68 -7.34 -14.37 15.26
C PHE A 68 -8.55 -15.32 15.32
N HIS A 69 -9.43 -15.15 16.32
CA HIS A 69 -10.69 -15.86 16.46
C HIS A 69 -11.81 -15.10 15.73
N GLY A 70 -11.87 -15.25 14.41
CA GLY A 70 -12.97 -14.74 13.60
C GLY A 70 -13.78 -15.84 12.91
N THR A 71 -14.99 -15.52 12.47
CA THR A 71 -15.80 -16.41 11.62
C THR A 71 -15.20 -16.48 10.21
N PRO A 72 -14.90 -17.66 9.67
CA PRO A 72 -14.42 -17.79 8.29
C PRO A 72 -15.38 -17.14 7.29
N VAL A 73 -14.84 -16.34 6.37
CA VAL A 73 -15.62 -15.68 5.29
C VAL A 73 -15.53 -16.56 4.05
N ASN A 74 -16.47 -17.50 3.92
CA ASN A 74 -16.49 -18.46 2.81
C ASN A 74 -17.26 -17.93 1.58
N ASP A 75 -18.02 -16.84 1.74
CA ASP A 75 -18.92 -16.27 0.73
C ASP A 75 -18.27 -15.15 -0.10
N LEU A 76 -16.93 -15.15 -0.25
CA LEU A 76 -16.24 -14.15 -1.07
C LEU A 76 -16.70 -14.24 -2.51
N THR A 77 -17.19 -13.12 -3.04
CA THR A 77 -17.58 -12.99 -4.45
C THR A 77 -16.36 -13.15 -5.37
N PRO A 78 -16.53 -13.54 -6.65
CA PRO A 78 -15.42 -13.61 -7.61
C PRO A 78 -14.61 -12.31 -7.69
N ARG A 79 -15.28 -11.16 -7.57
CA ARG A 79 -14.67 -9.84 -7.60
C ARG A 79 -13.83 -9.54 -6.35
N GLU A 80 -14.29 -9.95 -5.17
CA GLU A 80 -13.50 -9.85 -3.93
C GLU A 80 -12.27 -10.75 -3.99
N ARG A 81 -12.40 -11.99 -4.48
CA ARG A 81 -11.25 -12.90 -4.66
C ARG A 81 -10.23 -12.31 -5.62
N PHE A 82 -10.69 -11.75 -6.74
CA PHE A 82 -9.83 -11.07 -7.71
C PHE A 82 -9.09 -9.90 -7.07
N GLN A 83 -9.78 -9.00 -6.35
CA GLN A 83 -9.13 -7.88 -5.66
C GLN A 83 -8.10 -8.35 -4.64
N LEU A 84 -8.44 -9.33 -3.81
CA LEU A 84 -7.48 -9.90 -2.87
C LEU A 84 -6.25 -10.48 -3.59
N SER A 85 -6.43 -11.11 -4.75
CA SER A 85 -5.30 -11.63 -5.53
C SER A 85 -4.41 -10.53 -6.12
N GLU A 86 -4.99 -9.42 -6.59
CA GLU A 86 -4.27 -8.28 -7.18
C GLU A 86 -3.33 -7.60 -6.19
N PHE A 87 -3.68 -7.60 -4.91
CA PHE A 87 -2.87 -7.03 -3.84
C PHE A 87 -2.00 -8.06 -3.11
N ASP A 88 -1.87 -9.27 -3.67
CA ASP A 88 -1.16 -10.38 -3.02
C ASP A 88 -1.69 -10.67 -1.60
N MET A 89 -3.01 -10.51 -1.43
CA MET A 89 -3.77 -10.78 -0.22
C MET A 89 -4.61 -12.06 -0.34
N SER A 90 -4.29 -12.92 -1.32
CA SER A 90 -4.96 -14.21 -1.44
C SER A 90 -4.68 -15.07 -0.21
N GLY A 91 -5.72 -15.54 0.47
CA GLY A 91 -5.56 -16.11 1.80
C GLY A 91 -6.87 -16.47 2.51
N LYS A 92 -6.75 -16.89 3.76
CA LYS A 92 -7.90 -17.16 4.63
C LYS A 92 -8.43 -15.83 5.17
N VAL A 93 -9.69 -15.51 4.87
CA VAL A 93 -10.36 -14.31 5.37
C VAL A 93 -11.25 -14.70 6.55
N ARG A 94 -11.15 -13.97 7.66
CA ARG A 94 -11.99 -14.15 8.84
C ARG A 94 -12.63 -12.81 9.23
N LEU A 95 -13.91 -12.82 9.55
CA LEU A 95 -14.63 -11.70 10.16
C LEU A 95 -14.36 -11.73 11.67
N VAL A 96 -13.64 -10.74 12.18
CA VAL A 96 -13.34 -10.60 13.62
C VAL A 96 -14.57 -10.11 14.37
N ALA A 97 -15.16 -8.99 13.92
CA ALA A 97 -16.29 -8.37 14.57
C ALA A 97 -17.12 -7.53 13.60
N THR A 98 -18.36 -7.24 13.98
CA THR A 98 -19.21 -6.23 13.35
C THR A 98 -19.70 -5.25 14.41
N ARG A 99 -19.39 -3.97 14.26
CA ARG A 99 -19.75 -2.90 15.21
C ARG A 99 -20.09 -1.61 14.44
N ASN A 100 -21.17 -0.93 14.81
CA ASN A 100 -21.56 0.36 14.22
C ASN A 100 -21.63 0.37 12.68
N SER A 101 -22.15 -0.72 12.08
CA SER A 101 -22.17 -0.94 10.61
C SER A 101 -20.80 -1.05 9.93
N THR A 102 -19.73 -1.22 10.70
CA THR A 102 -18.38 -1.55 10.21
C THR A 102 -18.08 -3.02 10.53
N ALA A 103 -17.61 -3.76 9.53
CA ALA A 103 -17.09 -5.11 9.66
C ALA A 103 -15.56 -5.06 9.65
N PHE A 104 -14.95 -5.89 10.51
CA PHE A 104 -13.52 -5.97 10.73
C PHE A 104 -13.02 -7.34 10.30
N TYR A 105 -12.03 -7.37 9.42
CA TYR A 105 -11.53 -8.60 8.81
C TYR A 105 -10.03 -8.78 9.05
N VAL A 106 -9.63 -10.03 9.25
CA VAL A 106 -8.25 -10.47 9.21
C VAL A 106 -8.06 -11.38 8.00
N ILE A 107 -7.05 -11.08 7.20
CA ILE A 107 -6.70 -11.78 5.98
C ILE A 107 -5.31 -12.38 6.17
N ARG A 108 -5.23 -13.71 6.30
CA ARG A 108 -3.96 -14.44 6.42
C ARG A 108 -3.50 -14.88 5.04
N ARG A 109 -2.46 -14.23 4.54
CA ARG A 109 -1.83 -14.53 3.24
C ARG A 109 -1.18 -15.91 3.25
N LYS A 110 -0.95 -16.45 2.05
CA LYS A 110 -0.24 -17.72 1.85
C LYS A 110 1.20 -17.70 2.39
N ASP A 111 1.87 -16.54 2.38
CA ASP A 111 3.22 -16.34 2.91
C ASP A 111 3.27 -16.14 4.43
N GLY A 112 2.13 -16.26 5.13
CA GLY A 112 2.03 -16.08 6.57
C GLY A 112 1.88 -14.62 7.02
N ARG A 113 1.98 -13.63 6.12
CA ARG A 113 1.70 -12.23 6.46
C ARG A 113 0.22 -12.03 6.76
N ILE A 114 -0.06 -11.03 7.59
CA ILE A 114 -1.39 -10.72 8.07
C ILE A 114 -1.78 -9.33 7.57
N CYS A 115 -2.94 -9.24 6.93
CA CYS A 115 -3.54 -7.98 6.55
C CYS A 115 -4.84 -7.79 7.32
N TYR A 116 -5.09 -6.55 7.70
CA TYR A 116 -6.27 -6.12 8.43
C TYR A 116 -7.11 -5.26 7.50
N SER A 117 -8.41 -5.51 7.47
CA SER A 117 -9.31 -4.75 6.61
C SER A 117 -10.55 -4.33 7.38
N ILE A 118 -11.06 -3.15 7.06
CA ILE A 118 -12.33 -2.66 7.59
C ILE A 118 -13.23 -2.25 6.43
N GLY A 119 -14.53 -2.40 6.57
CA GLY A 119 -15.49 -1.93 5.56
C GLY A 119 -16.90 -1.86 6.11
N ARG A 120 -17.80 -1.17 5.40
CA ARG A 120 -19.21 -1.18 5.79
C ARG A 120 -19.84 -2.55 5.51
N VAL A 121 -20.71 -2.98 6.41
CA VAL A 121 -21.50 -4.21 6.25
C VAL A 121 -22.33 -4.13 4.96
N ARG A 122 -22.45 -5.26 4.25
CA ARG A 122 -23.07 -5.37 2.92
C ARG A 122 -24.46 -4.71 2.88
N GLY A 123 -24.76 -4.01 1.78
CA GLY A 123 -25.97 -3.20 1.64
C GLY A 123 -25.85 -1.83 2.32
N LYS A 124 -25.89 -1.79 3.66
CA LYS A 124 -26.06 -0.55 4.45
C LYS A 124 -25.02 0.53 4.10
N ASN A 125 -25.46 1.56 3.38
CA ASN A 125 -24.72 2.79 3.11
C ASN A 125 -23.24 2.55 2.71
N LEU A 126 -22.96 1.58 1.83
CA LEU A 126 -21.59 1.28 1.38
C LEU A 126 -20.81 2.56 1.04
N THR A 127 -19.52 2.60 1.39
CA THR A 127 -18.69 3.75 1.02
C THR A 127 -18.66 3.92 -0.51
N PRO A 128 -18.42 5.13 -1.04
CA PRO A 128 -18.29 5.32 -2.48
C PRO A 128 -17.30 4.33 -3.12
N PHE A 129 -16.16 4.09 -2.44
CA PHE A 129 -15.19 3.08 -2.84
C PHE A 129 -15.80 1.68 -2.88
N GLN A 130 -16.45 1.20 -1.81
CA GLN A 130 -17.06 -0.13 -1.77
C GLN A 130 -18.16 -0.32 -2.82
N ARG A 131 -18.98 0.72 -3.11
CA ARG A 131 -20.01 0.66 -4.16
C ARG A 131 -19.40 0.50 -5.55
N GLU A 132 -18.44 1.36 -5.86
CA GLU A 132 -17.79 1.39 -7.16
C GLU A 132 -16.91 0.15 -7.40
N THR A 133 -16.24 -0.31 -6.35
CA THR A 133 -15.40 -1.51 -6.39
C THR A 133 -16.15 -2.81 -6.09
N GLN A 134 -17.46 -2.74 -5.77
CA GLN A 134 -18.34 -3.88 -5.41
C GLN A 134 -17.65 -4.88 -4.48
N THR A 135 -17.10 -4.39 -3.37
CA THR A 135 -16.32 -5.17 -2.41
C THR A 135 -16.73 -4.83 -0.98
N ARG A 136 -16.65 -5.80 -0.07
CA ARG A 136 -16.85 -5.54 1.36
C ARG A 136 -15.66 -4.87 2.03
N PHE A 137 -14.49 -4.83 1.39
CA PHE A 137 -13.27 -4.25 1.96
C PHE A 137 -13.18 -2.74 1.66
N GLY A 138 -13.21 -1.90 2.69
CA GLY A 138 -13.12 -0.45 2.55
C GLY A 138 -11.67 0.06 2.58
N SER A 139 -10.99 -0.17 3.69
CA SER A 139 -9.57 0.16 3.87
C SER A 139 -8.83 -1.09 4.32
N THR A 140 -7.62 -1.31 3.80
CA THR A 140 -6.84 -2.52 4.08
C THR A 140 -5.38 -2.16 4.27
N GLY A 141 -4.76 -2.69 5.32
CA GLY A 141 -3.34 -2.52 5.63
C GLY A 141 -2.70 -3.86 5.97
N CYS A 142 -1.59 -4.19 5.31
CA CYS A 142 -0.76 -5.34 5.65
C CYS A 142 0.40 -4.88 6.53
N ILE A 143 0.58 -5.51 7.67
CA ILE A 143 1.63 -5.15 8.63
C ILE A 143 2.42 -6.41 9.01
N ASP A 144 3.71 -6.25 9.29
CA ASP A 144 4.53 -7.37 9.76
C ASP A 144 3.91 -7.90 11.07
N PRO A 145 3.65 -9.20 11.20
CA PRO A 145 3.04 -9.75 12.42
C PRO A 145 3.90 -9.57 13.67
N ARG A 146 5.20 -9.24 13.51
CA ARG A 146 6.09 -8.87 14.63
C ARG A 146 5.90 -7.43 15.10
N VAL A 147 5.26 -6.58 14.28
CA VAL A 147 4.95 -5.19 14.62
C VAL A 147 3.59 -5.10 15.29
N PHE A 148 2.55 -5.72 14.74
CA PHE A 148 1.20 -5.69 15.31
C PHE A 148 0.55 -7.08 15.24
N PRO A 149 -0.10 -7.54 16.33
CA PRO A 149 -0.20 -6.90 17.65
C PRO A 149 1.11 -6.98 18.45
N SER A 150 1.57 -5.88 19.06
CA SER A 150 2.72 -5.89 19.99
C SER A 150 2.60 -4.81 21.07
N LYS A 151 3.46 -4.84 22.10
CA LYS A 151 3.54 -3.77 23.11
C LYS A 151 3.92 -2.41 22.50
N ALA A 152 4.76 -2.41 21.47
CA ALA A 152 5.24 -1.18 20.83
C ALA A 152 4.23 -0.59 19.85
N VAL A 153 3.37 -1.43 19.26
CA VAL A 153 2.25 -1.02 18.41
C VAL A 153 1.04 -1.87 18.81
N PRO A 154 0.32 -1.49 19.88
CA PRO A 154 -0.85 -2.23 20.35
C PRO A 154 -2.14 -1.77 19.67
N VAL A 155 -2.09 -0.74 18.82
CA VAL A 155 -3.24 -0.22 18.07
C VAL A 155 -2.85 -0.13 16.59
N LEU A 156 -3.72 -0.63 15.73
CA LEU A 156 -3.64 -0.47 14.28
C LEU A 156 -4.79 0.42 13.81
N ASP A 157 -4.45 1.66 13.46
CA ASP A 157 -5.43 2.71 13.19
C ASP A 157 -5.97 2.69 11.75
N PHE A 158 -7.30 2.74 11.63
CA PHE A 158 -8.04 2.92 10.38
C PHE A 158 -9.03 4.09 10.46
N SER A 159 -8.76 5.03 11.36
CA SER A 159 -9.51 6.26 11.50
C SER A 159 -9.42 7.12 10.25
N TYR A 160 -10.46 7.91 10.01
CA TYR A 160 -10.53 8.78 8.84
C TYR A 160 -10.83 10.20 9.28
N TYR A 161 -10.19 11.13 8.58
CA TYR A 161 -10.26 12.56 8.84
C TYR A 161 -11.05 13.22 7.71
N SER A 162 -11.80 14.27 8.05
CA SER A 162 -12.44 15.14 7.08
C SER A 162 -11.78 16.51 7.12
N PHE A 163 -11.62 17.09 5.94
CA PHE A 163 -11.17 18.46 5.75
C PHE A 163 -12.24 19.18 4.94
N LYS A 164 -12.89 20.20 5.50
CA LYS A 164 -13.77 21.07 4.71
C LYS A 164 -12.96 22.29 4.23
N PRO A 165 -13.23 22.80 3.02
CA PRO A 165 -12.67 24.08 2.60
C PRO A 165 -12.94 25.16 3.65
N GLY A 166 -11.90 25.87 4.08
CA GLY A 166 -11.98 26.88 5.15
C GLY A 166 -11.68 26.35 6.55
N ASP A 167 -11.64 25.03 6.77
CA ASP A 167 -11.17 24.47 8.04
C ASP A 167 -9.67 24.77 8.21
N SER A 168 -9.31 25.38 9.33
CA SER A 168 -7.91 25.58 9.71
C SER A 168 -7.24 24.31 10.23
N GLU A 169 -8.03 23.26 10.53
CA GLU A 169 -7.57 22.01 11.14
C GLU A 169 -8.32 20.80 10.59
N GLN A 170 -7.65 19.65 10.56
CA GLN A 170 -8.30 18.38 10.24
C GLN A 170 -9.27 17.98 11.37
N ARG A 171 -10.44 17.48 10.97
CA ARG A 171 -11.42 16.92 11.91
C ARG A 171 -11.37 15.41 11.85
N LEU A 172 -11.25 14.73 12.99
CA LEU A 172 -11.40 13.29 13.06
C LEU A 172 -12.88 12.95 12.79
N ALA A 173 -13.13 12.47 11.57
CA ALA A 173 -14.48 12.18 11.10
C ALA A 173 -15.01 10.89 11.73
N GLY A 174 -14.16 9.87 11.86
CA GLY A 174 -14.48 8.66 12.62
C GLY A 174 -13.24 7.95 13.15
N LEU A 175 -13.39 7.35 14.33
CA LEU A 175 -12.36 6.59 15.05
C LEU A 175 -12.66 5.11 14.91
N GLN A 176 -11.74 4.32 14.35
CA GLN A 176 -11.91 2.87 14.21
C GLN A 176 -10.60 2.15 13.92
N GLY A 177 -10.49 0.89 14.32
CA GLY A 177 -9.30 0.08 14.05
C GLY A 177 -9.27 -1.22 14.85
N PHE A 178 -8.07 -1.78 14.97
CA PHE A 178 -7.80 -3.00 15.74
C PHE A 178 -6.92 -2.68 16.93
N ALA A 179 -7.06 -3.43 18.02
CA ALA A 179 -6.26 -3.24 19.23
C ALA A 179 -5.85 -4.60 19.84
N ALA A 180 -4.63 -4.65 20.37
CA ALA A 180 -4.10 -5.79 21.10
C ALA A 180 -4.84 -5.96 22.44
N ASP A 181 -4.83 -7.19 22.97
CA ASP A 181 -5.55 -7.59 24.18
C ASP A 181 -5.28 -6.81 25.48
N PRO A 182 -4.17 -6.06 25.67
CA PRO A 182 -4.02 -5.23 26.85
C PRO A 182 -4.76 -3.89 26.73
N VAL A 183 -5.23 -3.51 25.54
CA VAL A 183 -5.87 -2.21 25.31
C VAL A 183 -7.34 -2.29 25.66
N ALA A 184 -7.76 -1.61 26.72
CA ALA A 184 -9.15 -1.51 27.13
C ALA A 184 -9.90 -0.39 26.37
N ARG A 185 -9.22 0.72 26.04
CA ARG A 185 -9.81 1.87 25.36
C ARG A 185 -8.84 2.50 24.38
N VAL A 186 -9.37 3.10 23.31
CA VAL A 186 -8.62 3.99 22.41
C VAL A 186 -9.15 5.40 22.53
N GLY A 187 -8.28 6.34 22.87
CA GLY A 187 -8.57 7.75 23.04
C GLY A 187 -8.02 8.63 21.91
N VAL A 188 -8.58 9.84 21.81
CA VAL A 188 -8.16 10.89 20.88
C VAL A 188 -7.60 12.03 21.71
N ILE A 189 -6.38 12.44 21.39
CA ILE A 189 -5.72 13.59 22.02
C ILE A 189 -6.16 14.84 21.26
N GLY A 190 -6.79 15.78 21.96
CA GLY A 190 -7.27 17.04 21.41
C GLY A 190 -6.21 18.15 21.34
N ARG A 191 -6.65 19.35 20.96
CA ARG A 191 -5.81 20.54 20.79
C ARG A 191 -5.13 21.00 22.09
N ASP A 192 -5.78 20.78 23.22
CA ASP A 192 -5.30 21.11 24.57
C ASP A 192 -4.38 20.03 25.16
N ASN A 193 -4.00 19.03 24.36
CA ASN A 193 -3.22 17.87 24.79
C ASN A 193 -3.90 17.08 25.92
N ARG A 194 -5.23 17.07 25.97
CA ARG A 194 -6.04 16.19 26.82
C ARG A 194 -6.74 15.13 25.97
N ILE A 195 -7.15 14.03 26.60
CA ILE A 195 -7.97 13.01 25.95
C ILE A 195 -9.39 13.56 25.88
N VAL A 196 -9.80 14.01 24.69
CA VAL A 196 -11.11 14.66 24.49
C VAL A 196 -12.22 13.67 24.18
N PHE A 197 -11.86 12.45 23.79
CA PHE A 197 -12.79 11.40 23.43
C PHE A 197 -12.11 10.03 23.56
N SER A 198 -12.86 8.99 23.89
CA SER A 198 -12.36 7.62 23.83
C SER A 198 -13.49 6.62 23.62
N VAL A 199 -13.15 5.45 23.10
CA VAL A 199 -14.05 4.33 22.90
C VAL A 199 -13.51 3.07 23.56
N PRO A 200 -14.40 2.18 24.04
CA PRO A 200 -13.98 0.86 24.49
C PRO A 200 -13.44 0.04 23.31
N VAL A 201 -12.51 -0.85 23.63
CA VAL A 201 -12.09 -1.95 22.76
C VAL A 201 -12.88 -3.18 23.15
N GLU A 202 -13.51 -3.82 22.16
CA GLU A 202 -14.27 -5.06 22.30
C GLU A 202 -13.88 -5.99 21.15
N ASP A 203 -13.72 -7.28 21.42
CA ASP A 203 -13.33 -8.27 20.39
C ASP A 203 -12.07 -7.82 19.61
N ASN A 204 -11.13 -7.18 20.30
CA ASN A 204 -9.91 -6.60 19.73
C ASN A 204 -10.14 -5.54 18.64
N VAL A 205 -11.33 -4.93 18.59
CA VAL A 205 -11.65 -3.83 17.67
C VAL A 205 -12.21 -2.63 18.43
N TYR A 206 -12.13 -1.45 17.82
CA TYR A 206 -12.76 -0.24 18.35
C TYR A 206 -13.44 0.53 17.23
N THR A 207 -14.55 1.20 17.52
CA THR A 207 -15.23 2.08 16.57
C THR A 207 -16.14 3.10 17.24
N ALA A 208 -16.11 4.33 16.76
CA ALA A 208 -16.93 5.44 17.26
C ALA A 208 -17.96 5.98 16.25
N GLY A 209 -18.13 5.35 15.08
CA GLY A 209 -18.93 5.94 14.01
C GLY A 209 -18.43 7.35 13.63
N ARG A 210 -19.34 8.25 13.23
CA ARG A 210 -19.00 9.65 12.93
C ARG A 210 -19.08 10.51 14.20
N LYS A 211 -17.95 11.10 14.62
CA LYS A 211 -17.89 11.97 15.83
C LYS A 211 -17.48 13.41 15.54
N GLY A 212 -16.82 13.68 14.41
CA GLY A 212 -16.52 15.05 13.96
C GLY A 212 -15.65 15.86 14.92
N ILE A 213 -14.71 15.21 15.62
CA ILE A 213 -13.86 15.83 16.65
C ILE A 213 -12.85 16.76 15.98
N ALA A 214 -12.90 18.04 16.29
CA ALA A 214 -11.95 19.03 15.78
C ALA A 214 -10.61 18.95 16.53
N GLY A 215 -9.51 19.23 15.83
CA GLY A 215 -8.19 19.36 16.46
C GLY A 215 -7.61 18.07 17.04
N GLY A 216 -7.97 16.91 16.46
CA GLY A 216 -7.38 15.62 16.84
C GLY A 216 -5.89 15.57 16.50
N ARG A 217 -5.02 15.57 17.51
CA ARG A 217 -3.56 15.58 17.37
C ARG A 217 -2.94 14.19 17.37
N GLY A 218 -3.64 13.19 17.87
CA GLY A 218 -3.12 11.83 17.94
C GLY A 218 -4.07 10.88 18.62
N LEU A 219 -3.63 9.63 18.73
CA LEU A 219 -4.32 8.54 19.39
C LEU A 219 -3.54 8.08 20.61
N VAL A 220 -4.28 7.56 21.59
CA VAL A 220 -3.72 6.95 22.79
C VAL A 220 -4.39 5.60 23.06
N ALA A 221 -3.60 4.58 23.35
CA ALA A 221 -4.10 3.29 23.84
C ALA A 221 -4.06 3.30 25.38
N LEU A 222 -5.15 2.88 26.01
CA LEU A 222 -5.33 2.93 27.45
C LEU A 222 -5.69 1.54 27.99
N ASP A 223 -5.17 1.23 29.16
CA ASP A 223 -5.63 0.15 30.04
C ASP A 223 -6.07 0.79 31.36
N LYS A 224 -7.38 0.88 31.58
CA LYS A 224 -7.97 1.78 32.59
C LYS A 224 -7.50 3.22 32.33
N ASP A 225 -6.82 3.84 33.30
CA ASP A 225 -6.24 5.19 33.17
C ASP A 225 -4.75 5.18 32.78
N ARG A 226 -4.14 4.00 32.64
CA ARG A 226 -2.73 3.86 32.26
C ARG A 226 -2.57 3.99 30.76
N VAL A 227 -1.70 4.90 30.34
CA VAL A 227 -1.28 5.05 28.95
C VAL A 227 -0.34 3.91 28.57
N LEU A 228 -0.75 3.11 27.57
CA LEU A 228 0.08 2.04 27.01
C LEU A 228 0.86 2.50 25.80
N TRP A 229 0.24 3.35 24.97
CA TRP A 229 0.81 3.75 23.69
C TRP A 229 0.25 5.08 23.21
N VAL A 230 1.07 5.84 22.48
CA VAL A 230 0.70 7.14 21.90
C VAL A 230 1.23 7.22 20.47
N GLN A 231 0.36 7.64 19.55
CA GLN A 231 0.73 8.05 18.19
C GLN A 231 0.22 9.46 17.92
N CYS A 232 1.14 10.42 17.86
CA CYS A 232 0.86 11.76 17.39
C CYS A 232 0.82 11.77 15.86
N ASN A 233 -0.21 12.39 15.30
CA ASN A 233 -0.26 12.66 13.88
C ASN A 233 0.78 13.73 13.55
N SER A 234 1.75 13.38 12.71
CA SER A 234 2.46 14.38 11.92
C SER A 234 1.41 14.97 10.97
N GLY A 235 0.85 16.13 11.34
CA GLY A 235 -0.31 16.70 10.64
C GLY A 235 -0.05 17.04 9.17
N ALA A 236 -1.03 17.67 8.53
CA ALA A 236 -0.99 17.98 7.11
C ALA A 236 0.33 18.72 6.73
N PRO A 237 0.90 18.42 5.53
CA PRO A 237 2.09 19.13 5.05
C PRO A 237 1.88 20.65 5.11
N GLY A 238 2.77 21.37 5.80
CA GLY A 238 2.73 22.83 5.92
C GLY A 238 2.23 23.38 7.26
N VAL A 239 1.69 22.54 8.14
CA VAL A 239 1.41 22.96 9.53
C VAL A 239 2.58 22.53 10.41
N ASN A 240 3.34 23.49 10.94
CA ASN A 240 4.45 23.25 11.87
C ASN A 240 3.94 22.66 13.20
N HIS A 241 3.65 21.36 13.21
CA HIS A 241 3.27 20.60 14.40
C HIS A 241 4.49 20.11 15.18
N SER A 242 5.52 20.95 15.33
CA SER A 242 6.67 20.65 16.20
C SER A 242 6.28 20.48 17.68
N ARG A 243 5.01 20.68 18.05
CA ARG A 243 4.52 20.60 19.45
C ARG A 243 4.09 19.21 19.92
N GLY A 244 4.17 18.17 19.09
CA GLY A 244 3.81 16.80 19.50
C GLY A 244 2.42 16.71 20.15
N CYS A 245 2.24 15.79 21.10
CA CYS A 245 1.01 15.67 21.90
C CYS A 245 1.17 16.28 23.31
N GLY A 246 2.01 17.32 23.45
CA GLY A 246 2.32 17.95 24.74
C GLY A 246 2.92 16.95 25.74
N LYS A 247 2.17 16.60 26.80
CA LYS A 247 2.65 15.67 27.84
C LYS A 247 2.78 14.23 27.37
N TYR A 248 2.06 13.85 26.30
CA TYR A 248 2.13 12.51 25.74
C TYR A 248 3.31 12.43 24.77
N LYS A 249 4.34 11.67 25.14
CA LYS A 249 5.46 11.34 24.25
C LYS A 249 5.02 10.23 23.31
N ASN A 250 5.39 10.34 22.03
CA ASN A 250 5.23 9.23 21.09
C ASN A 250 5.88 7.98 21.67
N SER A 251 5.19 6.85 21.59
CA SER A 251 5.81 5.57 21.93
C SER A 251 7.00 5.33 21.00
N PRO A 252 8.12 4.80 21.53
CA PRO A 252 9.26 4.48 20.70
C PRO A 252 8.84 3.49 19.61
N PRO A 253 9.43 3.57 18.41
CA PRO A 253 9.17 2.60 17.36
C PRO A 253 9.51 1.18 17.85
N PRO A 254 8.84 0.14 17.34
CA PRO A 254 9.16 -1.24 17.69
C PRO A 254 10.65 -1.51 17.41
N ASN A 255 11.37 -1.97 18.42
CA ASN A 255 12.70 -2.53 18.21
C ASN A 255 12.53 -3.91 17.58
N LEU A 256 12.42 -3.93 16.24
CA LEU A 256 12.32 -5.17 15.51
C LEU A 256 13.70 -5.84 15.57
N PRO A 257 13.80 -7.10 16.03
CA PRO A 257 15.01 -7.86 15.78
C PRO A 257 15.27 -7.83 14.27
N PRO A 258 16.55 -7.79 13.84
CA PRO A 258 16.89 -7.90 12.43
C PRO A 258 16.04 -9.03 11.85
N PRO A 259 15.43 -8.86 10.66
CA PRO A 259 14.74 -9.98 10.04
C PRO A 259 15.67 -11.18 10.15
N ASN A 260 15.17 -12.29 10.73
CA ASN A 260 15.85 -13.58 10.68
C ASN A 260 15.92 -13.91 9.20
N LEU A 261 16.92 -13.33 8.54
CA LEU A 261 17.32 -13.71 7.22
C LEU A 261 17.62 -15.19 7.40
N PRO A 262 16.98 -16.07 6.59
CA PRO A 262 17.36 -17.47 6.58
C PRO A 262 18.89 -17.53 6.58
N PRO A 263 19.52 -18.41 7.39
CA PRO A 263 20.97 -18.52 7.44
C PRO A 263 21.47 -18.43 6.02
N ALA A 264 22.33 -17.43 5.76
CA ALA A 264 22.75 -17.08 4.42
C ALA A 264 23.04 -18.38 3.70
N LYS A 265 22.22 -18.73 2.69
CA LYS A 265 22.40 -19.98 1.96
C LYS A 265 23.90 -20.05 1.64
N PRO A 266 24.58 -21.17 1.93
CA PRO A 266 26.00 -21.29 1.71
C PRO A 266 26.30 -20.70 0.33
N LYS A 267 27.21 -19.72 0.33
CA LYS A 267 27.66 -19.01 -0.85
C LYS A 267 27.86 -20.08 -1.93
N PRO A 268 27.10 -20.08 -3.05
CA PRO A 268 27.18 -21.15 -4.01
C PRO A 268 28.63 -21.27 -4.47
N THR A 269 29.31 -22.31 -3.99
CA THR A 269 30.63 -22.70 -4.43
C THR A 269 30.44 -23.28 -5.83
N ALA A 270 31.20 -22.73 -6.78
CA ALA A 270 31.13 -22.95 -8.22
C ALA A 270 30.02 -22.16 -8.97
N PRO A 271 30.40 -21.34 -9.98
CA PRO A 271 29.44 -20.77 -10.91
C PRO A 271 28.82 -21.92 -11.71
N SER A 272 27.60 -22.34 -11.37
CA SER A 272 26.78 -23.00 -12.37
C SER A 272 26.68 -22.04 -13.54
N LYS A 273 27.05 -22.51 -14.75
CA LYS A 273 26.76 -21.78 -15.99
C LYS A 273 25.31 -21.33 -15.87
N PRO A 274 25.02 -20.01 -15.85
CA PRO A 274 23.64 -19.60 -15.75
C PRO A 274 22.98 -20.10 -17.04
N LEU A 275 22.09 -21.10 -16.92
CA LEU A 275 20.88 -21.08 -17.74
C LEU A 275 20.19 -19.78 -17.34
N GLY A 276 20.63 -18.70 -17.99
CA GLY A 276 20.24 -17.36 -17.63
C GLY A 276 18.72 -17.29 -17.70
N PRO A 277 18.04 -16.69 -16.72
CA PRO A 277 16.61 -16.48 -16.82
C PRO A 277 16.33 -15.80 -18.17
N VAL A 278 15.55 -16.49 -19.01
CA VAL A 278 15.09 -16.02 -20.32
C VAL A 278 14.66 -14.56 -20.16
N VAL A 279 15.14 -13.68 -21.05
CA VAL A 279 14.72 -12.27 -21.07
C VAL A 279 13.20 -12.27 -21.19
N ALA A 280 12.52 -11.93 -20.09
CA ALA A 280 11.08 -11.97 -20.06
C ALA A 280 10.53 -10.79 -20.86
N GLN A 281 11.16 -9.61 -20.74
CA GLN A 281 10.77 -8.40 -21.45
C GLN A 281 11.96 -7.46 -21.66
N HIS A 282 11.89 -6.67 -22.74
CA HIS A 282 12.83 -5.62 -23.05
C HIS A 282 12.10 -4.43 -23.67
N GLY A 283 12.54 -3.20 -23.36
CA GLY A 283 12.10 -1.99 -24.04
C GLY A 283 13.16 -0.91 -23.93
N ALA A 284 13.19 0.01 -24.89
CA ALA A 284 14.10 1.15 -24.89
C ALA A 284 13.41 2.40 -25.42
N ARG A 285 13.72 3.55 -24.83
CA ARG A 285 13.29 4.87 -25.29
C ARG A 285 14.20 5.94 -24.73
N ASP A 286 14.45 6.99 -25.51
CA ASP A 286 15.16 8.20 -25.06
C ASP A 286 16.55 7.94 -24.44
N GLY A 287 17.27 6.95 -24.98
CA GLY A 287 18.59 6.57 -24.49
C GLY A 287 18.58 5.72 -23.22
N VAL A 288 17.41 5.31 -22.74
CA VAL A 288 17.24 4.39 -21.62
C VAL A 288 16.71 3.06 -22.10
N SER A 289 17.35 1.96 -21.72
CA SER A 289 16.84 0.60 -21.96
C SER A 289 16.52 -0.10 -20.64
N VAL A 290 15.46 -0.90 -20.63
CA VAL A 290 15.06 -1.74 -19.51
C VAL A 290 15.00 -3.19 -19.96
N VAL A 291 15.71 -4.05 -19.25
CA VAL A 291 15.70 -5.50 -19.44
C VAL A 291 15.17 -6.16 -18.18
N ILE A 292 14.19 -7.04 -18.33
CA ILE A 292 13.57 -7.78 -17.23
C ILE A 292 13.87 -9.27 -17.39
N ARG A 293 14.44 -9.85 -16.33
CA ARG A 293 14.78 -11.27 -16.23
C ARG A 293 14.19 -11.85 -14.95
N GLY A 294 13.03 -12.48 -15.05
CA GLY A 294 12.26 -12.93 -13.88
C GLY A 294 11.92 -11.78 -12.94
N SER A 295 12.47 -11.81 -11.72
CA SER A 295 12.30 -10.74 -10.71
C SER A 295 13.30 -9.58 -10.85
N GLN A 296 14.31 -9.70 -11.72
CA GLN A 296 15.35 -8.69 -11.84
C GLN A 296 15.05 -7.71 -12.97
N ILE A 297 15.09 -6.41 -12.64
CA ILE A 297 14.94 -5.31 -13.60
C ILE A 297 16.29 -4.61 -13.70
N THR A 298 16.81 -4.46 -14.91
CA THR A 298 18.03 -3.69 -15.18
C THR A 298 17.69 -2.53 -16.09
N ALA A 299 17.83 -1.31 -15.59
CA ALA A 299 17.68 -0.08 -16.37
C ALA A 299 19.08 0.47 -16.70
N ASN A 300 19.37 0.69 -17.98
CA ASN A 300 20.62 1.24 -18.47
C ASN A 300 20.37 2.64 -19.04
N PHE A 301 21.09 3.62 -18.50
CA PHE A 301 21.04 5.04 -18.83
C PHE A 301 22.29 5.51 -19.58
N ALA A 302 23.15 4.61 -20.07
CA ALA A 302 24.41 4.97 -20.74
C ALA A 302 24.23 5.92 -21.92
N ASN A 303 23.10 5.80 -22.62
CA ASN A 303 22.84 6.54 -23.85
C ASN A 303 21.87 7.72 -23.64
N ILE A 304 21.56 8.11 -22.39
CA ILE A 304 20.67 9.25 -22.13
C ILE A 304 21.40 10.57 -22.45
N SER A 305 20.72 11.49 -23.14
CA SER A 305 21.33 12.79 -23.47
C SER A 305 21.61 13.62 -22.19
N PRO A 306 22.65 14.47 -22.17
CA PRO A 306 22.97 15.31 -21.01
C PRO A 306 21.79 16.19 -20.57
N LYS A 307 21.05 16.78 -21.52
CA LYS A 307 19.85 17.58 -21.24
C LYS A 307 18.76 16.76 -20.54
N LYS A 308 18.45 15.55 -21.02
CA LYS A 308 17.46 14.67 -20.37
C LYS A 308 17.95 14.19 -19.00
N ARG A 309 19.24 13.90 -18.85
CA ARG A 309 19.84 13.53 -17.57
C ARG A 309 19.66 14.62 -16.51
N GLN A 310 19.87 15.89 -16.86
CA GLN A 310 19.67 17.03 -15.95
C GLN A 310 18.22 17.16 -15.49
N LEU A 311 17.26 16.81 -16.35
CA LEU A 311 15.83 16.82 -16.03
C LEU A 311 15.41 15.61 -15.19
N LEU A 312 16.06 14.47 -15.41
CA LEU A 312 15.80 13.20 -14.74
C LEU A 312 16.32 13.17 -13.29
N VAL A 313 17.54 13.68 -13.10
CA VAL A 313 18.25 13.58 -11.81
C VAL A 313 17.83 14.73 -10.89
N PHE A 314 17.27 14.37 -9.73
CA PHE A 314 16.91 15.32 -8.69
C PHE A 314 18.16 16.04 -8.14
N LYS A 315 17.97 17.17 -7.46
CA LYS A 315 19.08 17.98 -6.91
C LYS A 315 20.02 17.18 -5.99
N ASP A 316 19.51 16.15 -5.33
CA ASP A 316 20.26 15.25 -4.44
C ASP A 316 20.92 14.07 -5.16
N GLY A 317 20.99 14.10 -6.50
CA GLY A 317 21.58 13.05 -7.31
C GLY A 317 20.75 11.77 -7.39
N ARG A 318 19.48 11.77 -6.93
CA ARG A 318 18.59 10.60 -7.01
C ARG A 318 17.75 10.62 -8.29
N ILE A 319 17.22 9.46 -8.65
CA ILE A 319 16.16 9.30 -9.65
C ILE A 319 15.04 8.44 -9.11
N VAL A 320 13.85 8.60 -9.68
CA VAL A 320 12.68 7.75 -9.39
C VAL A 320 12.42 6.86 -10.60
N LEU A 321 12.53 5.55 -10.43
CA LEU A 321 12.23 4.53 -11.43
C LEU A 321 11.10 3.64 -10.93
N GLY A 322 10.05 3.48 -11.73
CA GLY A 322 8.96 2.57 -11.43
C GLY A 322 8.58 1.76 -12.66
N CYS A 323 8.13 0.53 -12.43
CA CYS A 323 7.51 -0.30 -13.46
C CYS A 323 6.07 -0.60 -13.03
N PHE A 324 5.18 -0.73 -14.00
CA PHE A 324 3.76 -0.92 -13.76
C PHE A 324 3.20 -2.03 -14.63
N LYS A 325 2.16 -2.68 -14.10
CA LYS A 325 1.30 -3.62 -14.79
C LYS A 325 -0.12 -3.05 -14.83
N LEU A 326 -0.80 -3.25 -15.94
CA LEU A 326 -2.16 -2.79 -16.15
C LEU A 326 -3.14 -3.89 -15.77
N VAL A 327 -4.01 -3.55 -14.83
CA VAL A 327 -4.94 -4.48 -14.21
C VAL A 327 -6.34 -3.90 -14.33
N THR A 328 -7.34 -4.77 -14.51
CA THR A 328 -8.72 -4.34 -14.71
C THR A 328 -9.47 -4.52 -13.40
N VAL A 329 -9.75 -3.43 -12.69
CA VAL A 329 -10.52 -3.45 -11.44
C VAL A 329 -11.88 -2.84 -11.71
N GLY A 330 -12.94 -3.67 -11.66
CA GLY A 330 -14.30 -3.16 -11.80
C GLY A 330 -14.61 -2.53 -13.17
N ARG A 331 -14.17 -3.18 -14.26
CA ARG A 331 -14.24 -2.68 -15.64
C ARG A 331 -13.41 -1.42 -15.94
N ARG A 332 -12.70 -0.84 -14.96
CA ARG A 332 -11.73 0.23 -15.20
C ARG A 332 -10.32 -0.35 -15.33
N LEU A 333 -9.58 0.15 -16.30
CA LEU A 333 -8.16 -0.10 -16.45
C LEU A 333 -7.40 0.76 -15.44
N THR A 334 -6.59 0.16 -14.58
CA THR A 334 -5.71 0.87 -13.64
C THR A 334 -4.28 0.35 -13.76
N SER A 335 -3.31 1.17 -13.39
CA SER A 335 -1.91 0.75 -13.27
C SER A 335 -1.60 0.38 -11.82
N SER A 336 -1.11 -0.85 -11.61
CA SER A 336 -0.50 -1.29 -10.36
C SER A 336 1.01 -1.30 -10.52
N GLY A 337 1.74 -0.67 -9.61
CA GLY A 337 3.19 -0.55 -9.68
C GLY A 337 3.77 0.09 -8.42
N THR A 338 5.09 0.04 -8.33
CA THR A 338 5.90 0.60 -7.24
C THR A 338 6.93 1.55 -7.83
N TYR A 339 7.36 2.53 -7.05
CA TYR A 339 8.41 3.45 -7.45
C TYR A 339 9.59 3.28 -6.50
N PHE A 340 10.79 3.28 -7.04
CA PHE A 340 12.03 3.26 -6.27
C PHE A 340 12.81 4.53 -6.50
N THR A 341 13.26 5.12 -5.40
CA THR A 341 14.22 6.21 -5.43
C THR A 341 15.62 5.63 -5.22
N LYS A 342 16.53 5.86 -6.17
CA LYS A 342 17.93 5.40 -6.11
C LYS A 342 18.87 6.53 -6.48
N ARG A 343 20.12 6.50 -5.97
CA ARG A 343 21.18 7.36 -6.51
C ARG A 343 21.36 7.05 -8.00
N PHE A 344 21.54 8.09 -8.81
CA PHE A 344 21.74 7.93 -10.23
C PHE A 344 23.05 7.19 -10.50
N THR A 345 22.94 6.10 -11.27
CA THR A 345 24.07 5.37 -11.85
C THR A 345 23.72 5.01 -13.28
N THR A 346 24.72 4.76 -14.12
CA THR A 346 24.51 4.36 -15.52
C THR A 346 23.69 3.07 -15.63
N ILE A 347 23.85 2.16 -14.67
CA ILE A 347 23.08 0.92 -14.59
C ILE A 347 22.42 0.84 -13.23
N ILE A 348 21.10 0.70 -13.20
CA ILE A 348 20.31 0.50 -11.99
C ILE A 348 19.70 -0.90 -12.03
N ARG A 349 19.95 -1.67 -10.97
CA ARG A 349 19.41 -3.01 -10.78
C ARG A 349 18.38 -2.99 -9.66
N LEU A 350 17.18 -3.46 -9.95
CA LEU A 350 16.09 -3.60 -9.01
C LEU A 350 15.62 -5.06 -8.95
N ARG A 351 15.02 -5.44 -7.83
CA ARG A 351 14.36 -6.73 -7.66
C ARG A 351 12.88 -6.51 -7.34
N TRP A 352 12.00 -7.23 -8.03
CA TRP A 352 10.55 -7.08 -7.97
C TRP A 352 9.86 -8.45 -8.00
N PRO A 353 8.85 -8.75 -7.16
CA PRO A 353 8.28 -10.10 -7.03
C PRO A 353 7.94 -10.80 -8.35
N THR A 354 7.24 -10.13 -9.27
CA THR A 354 6.83 -10.70 -10.56
C THR A 354 6.88 -9.70 -11.72
N ALA A 355 7.37 -10.17 -12.87
CA ALA A 355 7.03 -9.74 -14.22
C ALA A 355 5.85 -10.63 -14.73
N PRO A 356 5.18 -10.33 -15.87
CA PRO A 356 5.41 -9.24 -16.81
C PRO A 356 4.83 -7.89 -16.37
N PHE A 357 5.45 -6.82 -16.84
CA PHE A 357 5.05 -5.41 -16.73
C PHE A 357 4.54 -4.89 -18.08
N ASP A 358 3.70 -3.86 -18.07
CA ASP A 358 3.26 -3.20 -19.31
C ASP A 358 4.19 -2.05 -19.71
N GLY A 359 4.82 -1.41 -18.74
CA GLY A 359 5.81 -0.37 -19.00
C GLY A 359 6.60 0.01 -17.75
N CYS A 360 7.64 0.81 -17.98
CA CYS A 360 8.40 1.47 -16.92
C CYS A 360 8.46 2.97 -17.19
N THR A 361 8.56 3.76 -16.12
CA THR A 361 8.64 5.22 -16.18
C THR A 361 9.71 5.70 -15.25
N THR A 362 10.40 6.76 -15.64
CA THR A 362 11.25 7.52 -14.74
C THR A 362 10.74 8.94 -14.59
N MET A 363 10.45 9.33 -13.36
CA MET A 363 9.96 10.68 -13.06
C MET A 363 11.15 11.62 -12.89
N GLY A 364 11.06 12.79 -13.50
CA GLY A 364 12.03 13.88 -13.34
C GLY A 364 11.38 15.15 -12.81
N ARG A 365 12.03 16.28 -13.08
CA ARG A 365 11.69 17.60 -12.54
C ARG A 365 10.57 18.33 -13.30
N TYR A 366 10.09 17.79 -14.42
CA TYR A 366 9.02 18.35 -15.25
C TYR A 366 7.82 17.39 -15.38
N GLY A 367 6.80 17.80 -16.13
CA GLY A 367 5.55 17.07 -16.32
C GLY A 367 4.55 17.28 -15.19
N HIS A 368 4.82 18.30 -14.36
CA HIS A 368 4.05 18.65 -13.15
C HIS A 368 3.26 19.95 -13.29
N THR A 369 3.38 20.63 -14.43
CA THR A 369 2.68 21.87 -14.73
C THR A 369 2.05 21.77 -16.11
N TRP A 370 0.92 22.44 -16.28
CA TRP A 370 0.27 22.53 -17.58
C TRP A 370 1.13 23.33 -18.57
N ASN A 371 1.19 22.88 -19.82
CA ASN A 371 1.94 23.52 -20.91
C ASN A 371 3.42 23.80 -20.59
N ASP A 372 4.09 22.88 -19.90
CA ASP A 372 5.55 22.96 -19.81
C ASP A 372 6.20 22.58 -21.14
N ALA A 373 7.43 23.05 -21.36
CA ALA A 373 8.17 22.83 -22.62
C ALA A 373 8.48 21.36 -22.93
N HIS A 374 8.13 20.43 -22.05
CA HIS A 374 8.38 19.01 -22.15
C HIS A 374 7.09 18.17 -22.19
N GLY A 375 5.92 18.82 -22.15
CA GLY A 375 4.62 18.20 -22.18
C GLY A 375 4.27 17.43 -20.89
N THR A 376 3.27 16.56 -20.97
CA THR A 376 2.66 15.89 -19.81
C THR A 376 3.11 14.43 -19.62
N HIS A 377 4.16 14.04 -20.33
CA HIS A 377 4.81 12.74 -20.21
C HIS A 377 5.73 12.69 -18.98
N ASP A 378 5.94 11.49 -18.41
CA ASP A 378 7.08 11.29 -17.51
C ASP A 378 8.40 11.51 -18.29
N THR A 379 9.50 11.80 -17.59
CA THR A 379 10.77 12.17 -18.25
C THR A 379 11.28 11.10 -19.22
N VAL A 380 11.10 9.83 -18.86
CA VAL A 380 11.26 8.71 -19.77
C VAL A 380 10.14 7.71 -19.56
N GLU A 381 9.52 7.29 -20.65
CA GLU A 381 8.41 6.34 -20.66
C GLU A 381 8.74 5.15 -21.57
N ILE A 382 8.98 3.99 -20.98
CA ILE A 382 9.51 2.80 -21.67
C ILE A 382 8.38 1.78 -21.78
N PRO A 383 7.64 1.73 -22.90
CA PRO A 383 6.63 0.70 -23.09
C PRO A 383 7.30 -0.66 -23.25
N LEU A 384 6.81 -1.66 -22.51
CA LEU A 384 7.27 -3.05 -22.61
C LEU A 384 6.26 -3.93 -23.36
N THR A 385 5.02 -3.45 -23.50
CA THR A 385 3.96 -4.09 -24.27
C THR A 385 3.23 -3.04 -25.13
N SER A 386 2.47 -3.49 -26.14
CA SER A 386 1.58 -2.62 -26.93
C SER A 386 0.51 -1.97 -26.05
N ARG A 387 -0.01 -2.72 -25.07
CA ARG A 387 -0.97 -2.24 -24.06
C ARG A 387 -0.36 -1.12 -23.21
N GLY A 388 0.88 -1.27 -22.76
CA GLY A 388 1.60 -0.24 -22.02
C GLY A 388 1.88 1.01 -22.84
N ARG A 389 2.26 0.86 -24.12
CA ARG A 389 2.43 1.99 -25.05
C ARG A 389 1.16 2.81 -25.18
N ARG A 390 0.01 2.14 -25.38
CA ARG A 390 -1.29 2.79 -25.43
C ARG A 390 -1.61 3.51 -24.12
N PHE A 391 -1.41 2.85 -22.98
CA PHE A 391 -1.66 3.45 -21.68
C PHE A 391 -0.82 4.70 -21.43
N LEU A 392 0.48 4.68 -21.74
CA LEU A 392 1.38 5.83 -21.55
C LEU A 392 0.93 7.04 -22.39
N ALA A 393 0.54 6.80 -23.65
CA ALA A 393 -0.01 7.86 -24.50
C ALA A 393 -1.34 8.41 -23.98
N GLU A 394 -2.28 7.54 -23.57
CA GLU A 394 -3.56 7.98 -22.99
C GLU A 394 -3.35 8.70 -21.64
N ARG A 395 -2.35 8.30 -20.85
CA ARG A 395 -1.99 8.94 -19.57
C ARG A 395 -1.43 10.34 -19.76
N ALA A 396 -0.62 10.59 -20.78
CA ALA A 396 -0.12 11.94 -21.07
C ALA A 396 -1.27 12.91 -21.42
N THR A 397 -2.15 12.53 -22.35
CA THR A 397 -3.38 13.28 -22.67
C THR A 397 -4.24 13.49 -21.42
N ALA A 398 -4.44 12.45 -20.59
CA ALA A 398 -5.22 12.59 -19.36
C ALA A 398 -4.61 13.57 -18.36
N ARG A 399 -3.27 13.57 -18.25
CA ARG A 399 -2.52 14.50 -17.40
C ARG A 399 -2.62 15.93 -17.93
N ASP A 400 -2.63 16.15 -19.24
CA ASP A 400 -2.76 17.48 -19.83
C ASP A 400 -4.09 18.13 -19.45
N ILE A 401 -5.20 17.41 -19.67
CA ILE A 401 -6.53 17.84 -19.24
C ILE A 401 -6.56 18.09 -17.72
N ALA A 402 -6.02 17.17 -16.92
CA ALA A 402 -6.04 17.28 -15.47
C ALA A 402 -5.16 18.43 -14.95
N TRP A 403 -4.00 18.69 -15.56
CA TRP A 403 -3.11 19.78 -15.18
C TRP A 403 -3.74 21.12 -15.53
N LEU A 404 -4.34 21.29 -16.71
CA LEU A 404 -5.06 22.54 -17.03
C LEU A 404 -6.15 22.82 -16.01
N ALA A 405 -6.98 21.82 -15.69
CA ALA A 405 -8.08 21.97 -14.73
C ALA A 405 -7.63 22.45 -13.34
N ARG A 406 -6.36 22.24 -12.98
CA ARG A 406 -5.74 22.61 -11.70
C ARG A 406 -4.69 23.72 -11.86
N ALA A 407 -4.47 24.25 -13.05
CA ALA A 407 -3.53 25.32 -13.33
C ALA A 407 -4.07 26.65 -12.82
N ARG A 408 -3.18 27.51 -12.31
CA ARG A 408 -3.57 28.85 -11.83
C ARG A 408 -4.22 29.69 -12.93
N VAL A 409 -3.70 29.60 -14.15
CA VAL A 409 -4.23 30.30 -15.34
C VAL A 409 -5.66 29.91 -15.69
N PHE A 410 -6.10 28.70 -15.30
CA PHE A 410 -7.45 28.21 -15.56
C PHE A 410 -8.42 28.48 -14.40
N ARG A 411 -7.93 28.96 -13.25
CA ARG A 411 -8.74 29.15 -12.04
C ARG A 411 -9.88 30.13 -12.26
N GLU A 412 -9.62 31.24 -12.94
CA GLU A 412 -10.62 32.28 -13.21
C GLU A 412 -11.75 31.75 -14.10
N ILE A 413 -11.40 30.99 -15.14
CA ILE A 413 -12.35 30.31 -16.03
C ILE A 413 -13.17 29.28 -15.24
N ARG A 414 -12.49 28.38 -14.51
CA ARG A 414 -13.11 27.27 -13.78
C ARG A 414 -14.15 27.72 -12.76
N TYR A 415 -13.87 28.80 -12.02
CA TYR A 415 -14.75 29.29 -10.96
C TYR A 415 -15.65 30.45 -11.40
N GLY A 416 -15.57 30.86 -12.67
CA GLY A 416 -16.37 31.97 -13.21
C GLY A 416 -16.08 33.29 -12.49
N LEU A 417 -14.81 33.55 -12.18
CA LEU A 417 -14.38 34.83 -11.63
C LEU A 417 -14.42 35.94 -12.69
N LEU A 418 -14.31 35.54 -13.95
CA LEU A 418 -14.53 36.36 -15.13
C LEU A 418 -15.42 35.57 -16.09
N SER A 419 -16.21 36.28 -16.90
CA SER A 419 -17.03 35.67 -17.95
C SER A 419 -16.15 35.33 -19.14
N PHE A 420 -16.16 34.06 -19.54
CA PHE A 420 -15.49 33.56 -20.74
C PHE A 420 -16.46 32.73 -21.57
N ASP A 421 -16.42 32.90 -22.89
CA ASP A 421 -16.90 31.88 -23.81
C ASP A 421 -15.75 30.92 -24.20
N SER A 422 -16.05 29.87 -24.96
CA SER A 422 -15.05 28.90 -25.42
C SER A 422 -13.88 29.55 -26.17
N LYS A 423 -14.17 30.56 -27.02
CA LYS A 423 -13.19 31.21 -27.89
C LYS A 423 -12.22 32.07 -27.08
N ALA A 424 -12.75 32.96 -26.24
CA ALA A 424 -11.97 33.83 -25.36
C ALA A 424 -11.12 33.01 -24.37
N ALA A 425 -11.66 31.90 -23.85
CA ALA A 425 -10.89 31.01 -22.98
C ALA A 425 -9.70 30.37 -23.71
N SER A 426 -9.90 29.90 -24.95
CA SER A 426 -8.83 29.31 -25.74
C SER A 426 -7.78 30.33 -26.16
N GLU A 427 -8.19 31.51 -26.63
CA GLU A 427 -7.26 32.60 -26.96
C GLU A 427 -6.40 33.00 -25.76
N ARG A 428 -6.99 33.07 -24.55
CA ARG A 428 -6.25 33.35 -23.30
C ARG A 428 -5.22 32.28 -22.95
N LEU A 429 -5.50 31.01 -23.24
CA LEU A 429 -4.63 29.88 -22.90
C LEU A 429 -3.58 29.61 -23.99
N GLY A 430 -3.72 30.24 -25.16
CA GLY A 430 -2.78 30.18 -26.27
C GLY A 430 -2.96 28.95 -27.17
N ASP A 431 -2.00 28.80 -28.08
CA ASP A 431 -2.11 27.92 -29.25
C ASP A 431 -2.32 26.44 -28.95
N HIS A 432 -2.03 25.97 -27.73
CA HIS A 432 -2.26 24.56 -27.35
C HIS A 432 -3.75 24.23 -27.19
N THR A 433 -4.61 25.24 -27.11
CA THR A 433 -6.03 25.08 -26.88
C THR A 433 -6.87 25.50 -28.07
N VAL A 434 -8.06 24.91 -28.22
CA VAL A 434 -9.03 25.28 -29.26
C VAL A 434 -10.43 25.36 -28.69
N PRO A 435 -11.28 26.28 -29.15
CA PRO A 435 -12.66 26.32 -28.75
C PRO A 435 -13.39 25.09 -29.32
N LEU A 436 -14.22 24.47 -28.50
CA LEU A 436 -15.18 23.48 -28.94
C LEU A 436 -16.53 24.16 -29.17
N GLU A 437 -17.21 23.77 -30.24
CA GLU A 437 -18.54 24.26 -30.59
C GLU A 437 -19.62 23.69 -29.65
N ILE A 438 -19.60 22.38 -29.40
CA ILE A 438 -20.52 21.67 -28.51
C ILE A 438 -19.73 20.82 -27.48
N PRO A 439 -20.31 20.47 -26.31
CA PRO A 439 -19.57 19.80 -25.24
C PRO A 439 -19.05 18.41 -25.62
N ASN A 440 -19.61 17.79 -26.67
CA ASN A 440 -19.21 16.47 -27.15
C ASN A 440 -18.27 16.51 -28.36
N SER A 441 -17.91 17.70 -28.87
CA SER A 441 -16.96 17.84 -29.98
C SER A 441 -15.61 17.22 -29.64
N THR A 442 -14.95 16.68 -30.65
CA THR A 442 -13.60 16.13 -30.54
C THR A 442 -12.62 17.15 -31.10
N PRO A 443 -11.64 17.65 -30.33
CA PRO A 443 -10.66 18.59 -30.85
C PRO A 443 -9.72 17.90 -31.85
N PRO A 444 -8.99 18.69 -32.68
CA PRO A 444 -7.88 18.17 -33.46
C PRO A 444 -6.85 17.44 -32.60
N LYS A 445 -6.15 16.48 -33.19
CA LYS A 445 -5.13 15.69 -32.49
C LYS A 445 -4.03 16.61 -31.94
N GLY A 446 -3.69 16.44 -30.66
CA GLY A 446 -2.68 17.25 -29.98
C GLY A 446 -3.14 18.66 -29.59
N LYS A 447 -4.44 18.98 -29.72
CA LYS A 447 -5.04 20.21 -29.21
C LYS A 447 -5.99 19.90 -28.07
N LEU A 448 -5.94 20.72 -27.02
CA LEU A 448 -6.88 20.65 -25.91
C LEU A 448 -8.12 21.49 -26.22
N GLY A 449 -9.24 20.82 -26.43
CA GLY A 449 -10.54 21.44 -26.67
C GLY A 449 -11.19 21.97 -25.40
N ILE A 450 -11.70 23.19 -25.44
CA ILE A 450 -12.42 23.84 -24.33
C ILE A 450 -13.81 24.23 -24.80
N TRP A 451 -14.84 23.71 -24.13
CA TRP A 451 -16.21 24.17 -24.27
C TRP A 451 -16.65 24.87 -22.98
N ILE A 452 -17.22 26.05 -23.08
CA ILE A 452 -17.87 26.75 -21.96
C ILE A 452 -19.32 27.04 -22.36
N GLY A 453 -20.27 26.57 -21.56
CA GLY A 453 -21.68 26.84 -21.76
C GLY A 453 -22.36 27.43 -20.52
N GLY A 454 -23.69 27.54 -20.62
CA GLY A 454 -24.53 28.04 -19.53
C GLY A 454 -24.32 27.30 -18.20
N SER A 455 -24.70 27.96 -17.10
CA SER A 455 -24.64 27.41 -15.74
C SER A 455 -23.24 26.99 -15.28
N ARG A 456 -22.20 27.68 -15.77
CA ARG A 456 -20.78 27.38 -15.46
C ARG A 456 -20.41 25.93 -15.74
N ARG A 457 -20.92 25.38 -16.85
CA ARG A 457 -20.51 24.06 -17.33
C ARG A 457 -19.34 24.21 -18.28
N ILE A 458 -18.27 23.49 -18.00
CA ILE A 458 -17.02 23.51 -18.76
C ILE A 458 -16.71 22.07 -19.16
N VAL A 459 -16.38 21.84 -20.42
CA VAL A 459 -15.83 20.56 -20.88
C VAL A 459 -14.43 20.78 -21.43
N LEU A 460 -13.47 20.09 -20.83
CA LEU A 460 -12.14 19.93 -21.38
C LEU A 460 -12.07 18.59 -22.09
N ALA A 461 -11.52 18.55 -23.29
CA ALA A 461 -11.33 17.31 -24.02
C ALA A 461 -10.04 17.32 -24.83
N GLU A 462 -9.50 16.14 -25.10
CA GLU A 462 -8.35 15.97 -25.99
C GLU A 462 -8.45 14.59 -26.65
N ARG A 463 -7.99 14.49 -27.90
CA ARG A 463 -7.94 13.24 -28.65
C ARG A 463 -6.55 12.61 -28.48
N THR A 464 -6.52 11.41 -27.91
CA THR A 464 -5.28 10.64 -27.73
C THR A 464 -4.68 10.26 -29.08
N THR A 465 -3.43 9.81 -29.08
CA THR A 465 -2.78 9.28 -30.30
C THR A 465 -3.47 8.03 -30.86
N SER A 466 -4.16 7.26 -30.02
CA SER A 466 -5.01 6.12 -30.40
C SER A 466 -6.39 6.54 -30.94
N GLY A 467 -6.68 7.83 -30.98
CA GLY A 467 -7.95 8.38 -31.47
C GLY A 467 -9.08 8.43 -30.43
N ARG A 468 -8.85 7.93 -29.20
CA ARG A 468 -9.82 7.98 -28.11
C ARG A 468 -9.97 9.42 -27.61
N ARG A 469 -11.22 9.87 -27.43
CA ARG A 469 -11.51 11.15 -26.77
C ARG A 469 -11.45 10.98 -25.25
N LEU A 470 -10.56 11.72 -24.61
CA LEU A 470 -10.54 11.89 -23.17
C LEU A 470 -11.22 13.21 -22.81
N TYR A 471 -11.93 13.24 -21.67
CA TYR A 471 -12.66 14.44 -21.26
C TYR A 471 -12.83 14.59 -19.75
N LEU A 472 -13.07 15.84 -19.36
CA LEU A 472 -13.42 16.28 -18.02
C LEU A 472 -14.57 17.29 -18.10
N ASP A 473 -15.75 16.92 -17.59
CA ASP A 473 -16.94 17.79 -17.48
C ASP A 473 -16.99 18.36 -16.06
N ILE A 474 -16.89 19.68 -15.96
CA ILE A 474 -16.87 20.46 -14.74
C ILE A 474 -18.17 21.29 -14.67
N ARG A 475 -18.83 21.32 -13.52
CA ARG A 475 -20.03 22.13 -13.27
C ARG A 475 -19.87 22.93 -11.99
N GLY A 476 -20.00 24.24 -12.08
CA GLY A 476 -19.84 25.13 -10.92
C GLY A 476 -18.48 24.96 -10.24
N GLY A 477 -17.42 24.68 -11.00
CA GLY A 477 -16.07 24.43 -10.48
C GLY A 477 -15.81 23.01 -9.96
N HIS A 478 -16.81 22.12 -9.93
CA HIS A 478 -16.68 20.73 -9.46
C HIS A 478 -16.65 19.73 -10.62
N ILE A 479 -15.87 18.66 -10.48
CA ILE A 479 -15.84 17.58 -11.46
C ILE A 479 -17.17 16.83 -11.42
N TYR A 480 -17.92 16.86 -12.51
CA TYR A 480 -19.21 16.20 -12.65
C TYR A 480 -19.07 14.82 -13.31
N ARG A 481 -18.35 14.73 -14.43
CA ARG A 481 -18.10 13.48 -15.16
C ARG A 481 -16.73 13.47 -15.79
N THR A 482 -16.13 12.29 -15.92
CA THR A 482 -14.82 12.14 -16.55
C THR A 482 -14.56 10.69 -16.94
N ASN A 483 -13.76 10.50 -17.99
CA ASN A 483 -13.19 9.20 -18.35
C ASN A 483 -11.67 9.13 -18.13
N LEU A 484 -11.11 10.04 -17.32
CA LEU A 484 -9.69 10.12 -16.97
C LEU A 484 -9.28 9.16 -15.84
N ILE A 485 -10.25 8.51 -15.20
CA ILE A 485 -10.02 7.63 -14.04
C ILE A 485 -9.10 6.47 -14.41
N GLY A 486 -8.07 6.25 -13.60
CA GLY A 486 -7.06 5.20 -13.83
C GLY A 486 -5.91 5.63 -14.74
N LEU A 487 -6.03 6.78 -15.43
CA LEU A 487 -4.96 7.37 -16.24
C LEU A 487 -4.19 8.46 -15.47
N THR A 488 -4.86 9.15 -14.54
CA THR A 488 -4.25 10.14 -13.64
C THR A 488 -4.65 9.85 -12.19
N GLN A 489 -3.73 10.09 -11.26
CA GLN A 489 -3.99 10.02 -9.81
C GLN A 489 -4.56 11.33 -9.26
N VAL A 490 -4.60 12.39 -10.07
CA VAL A 490 -4.86 13.75 -9.64
C VAL A 490 -6.08 14.27 -10.39
N LEU A 491 -7.26 14.11 -9.79
CA LEU A 491 -8.52 14.74 -10.21
C LEU A 491 -9.16 15.43 -9.01
#